data_AF-A0A221KD78-F1
#
_entry.id   AF-A0A221KD78-F1
#
_cell.length_a   1.000
_cell.length_b   1.000
_cell.length_c   1.000
_cell.angle_alpha   90.00
_cell.angle_beta   90.00
_cell.angle_gamma   90.00
#
_symmetry.space_group_name_H-M   'P 1'
#
loop_
_entity.id
_entity.type
_entity.pdbx_description
1 polymer ?
#
loop_
_entity_poly.entity_id
_entity_poly.type
_entity_poly.pdbx_seq_one_letter_code
_entity_poly.pdbx_strand_id
1 'polypeptide(L)'
;MFAHSEQLSASGINYVPDGINIAYGQHKIVEEFQSSGHSPILENALQKFGEFSLNIISSENFDRLNAKQVASLAKMLKSVDTTVVYVMRRSDDLLVSSWQESIKHGAEATWSEYFFPHMARPYGSQLFNPSVVLDLYHKNFPGKVKVLNFDTLAADGTDLVTALLQTVEVSPPFEVKQERINASMPIPHVEVLRALNVMWRQHGNGSSNVRVRTAFLGLVKQGHADIKQLAALVSNTMAPQQVAGSFTQQAPFSTFLAKYQSALVGRWEQQLSPKTYNLPSTAWLLHAEAPPAMERLLRDVQEALKDTP
;
A
#
# COMPACT_ATOMS: atom_id res chain seq x y z
N MET A 1 -15.21 1.46 -4.90
CA MET A 1 -15.70 2.85 -5.11
C MET A 1 -15.80 3.22 -6.58
N PHE A 2 -14.69 3.32 -7.33
CA PHE A 2 -14.73 3.75 -8.74
C PHE A 2 -15.65 2.90 -9.64
N ALA A 3 -15.62 1.57 -9.49
CA ALA A 3 -16.50 0.66 -10.24
C ALA A 3 -18.00 0.86 -9.97
N HIS A 4 -18.35 1.61 -8.91
CA HIS A 4 -19.73 1.91 -8.52
C HIS A 4 -20.04 3.41 -8.60
N SER A 5 -19.26 4.20 -9.35
CA SER A 5 -19.39 5.66 -9.41
C SER A 5 -20.77 6.12 -9.90
N GLU A 6 -21.37 5.42 -10.86
CA GLU A 6 -22.72 5.71 -11.36
C GLU A 6 -23.78 5.48 -10.28
N GLN A 7 -23.75 4.35 -9.57
CA GLN A 7 -24.69 4.05 -8.50
C GLN A 7 -24.54 5.01 -7.31
N LEU A 8 -23.29 5.38 -6.98
CA LEU A 8 -23.00 6.39 -5.96
C LEU A 8 -23.59 7.75 -6.36
N SER A 9 -23.34 8.20 -7.58
CA SER A 9 -23.81 9.49 -8.10
C SER A 9 -25.34 9.56 -8.13
N ALA A 10 -26.01 8.50 -8.57
CA ALA A 10 -27.48 8.38 -8.54
C ALA A 10 -28.07 8.48 -7.13
N SER A 11 -27.26 8.25 -6.10
CA SER A 11 -27.64 8.34 -4.68
C SER A 11 -27.17 9.63 -4.02
N GLY A 12 -26.70 10.60 -4.82
CA GLY A 12 -26.20 11.88 -4.32
C GLY A 12 -24.81 11.81 -3.70
N ILE A 13 -24.03 10.76 -3.97
CA ILE A 13 -22.65 10.58 -3.49
C ILE A 13 -21.68 10.73 -4.67
N ASN A 14 -20.80 11.71 -4.59
CA ASN A 14 -19.77 11.94 -5.60
C ASN A 14 -18.45 11.29 -5.19
N TYR A 15 -18.04 10.23 -5.90
CA TYR A 15 -16.66 9.78 -5.87
C TYR A 15 -15.88 10.56 -6.94
N VAL A 16 -15.16 11.60 -6.52
CA VAL A 16 -14.63 12.65 -7.40
C VAL A 16 -13.82 12.04 -8.55
N PRO A 17 -14.27 12.12 -9.82
CA PRO A 17 -13.58 11.46 -10.93
C PRO A 17 -12.27 12.17 -11.29
N ASP A 18 -12.18 13.47 -11.00
CA ASP A 18 -11.03 14.29 -11.32
C ASP A 18 -9.79 13.81 -10.55
N GLY A 19 -8.67 13.69 -11.26
CA GLY A 19 -7.41 13.24 -10.68
C GLY A 19 -7.28 11.73 -10.47
N ILE A 20 -8.29 10.93 -10.85
CA ILE A 20 -8.22 9.46 -10.78
C ILE A 20 -7.17 8.92 -11.77
N ASN A 21 -6.28 8.08 -11.27
CA ASN A 21 -5.61 7.06 -12.07
C ASN A 21 -6.36 5.74 -11.83
N ILE A 22 -6.87 5.11 -12.90
CA ILE A 22 -7.83 3.99 -12.83
C ILE A 22 -7.37 2.86 -11.88
N ALA A 23 -6.07 2.66 -11.72
CA ALA A 23 -5.50 1.64 -10.84
C ALA A 23 -5.20 2.10 -9.39
N TYR A 24 -5.20 3.40 -9.10
CA TYR A 24 -4.60 3.92 -7.86
C TYR A 24 -5.42 5.02 -7.14
N GLY A 25 -6.62 5.39 -7.60
CA GLY A 25 -7.40 6.46 -6.97
C GLY A 25 -6.89 7.86 -7.32
N GLN A 26 -7.18 8.88 -6.50
CA GLN A 26 -6.89 10.29 -6.82
C GLN A 26 -5.42 10.72 -6.56
N HIS A 27 -4.45 9.94 -7.06
CA HIS A 27 -3.01 10.19 -6.86
C HIS A 27 -2.57 11.57 -7.38
N LYS A 28 -3.14 12.06 -8.48
CA LYS A 28 -2.77 13.36 -9.06
C LYS A 28 -3.00 14.53 -8.10
N ILE A 29 -4.08 14.49 -7.31
CA ILE A 29 -4.34 15.52 -6.29
C ILE A 29 -3.18 15.56 -5.29
N VAL A 30 -2.74 14.40 -4.82
CA VAL A 30 -1.61 14.30 -3.89
C VAL A 30 -0.31 14.79 -4.52
N GLU A 31 -0.03 14.42 -5.77
CA GLU A 31 1.16 14.84 -6.51
C GLU A 31 1.23 16.38 -6.68
N GLU A 32 0.08 17.03 -6.94
CA GLU A 32 -0.01 18.49 -7.02
C GLU A 32 0.29 19.17 -5.68
N PHE A 33 -0.25 18.63 -4.58
CA PHE A 33 0.12 19.10 -3.24
C PHE A 33 1.59 18.85 -2.93
N GLN A 34 2.14 17.71 -3.36
CA GLN A 34 3.55 17.39 -3.14
C GLN A 34 4.49 18.36 -3.87
N SER A 35 4.14 18.75 -5.09
CA SER A 35 4.94 19.64 -5.93
C SER A 35 4.77 21.13 -5.62
N SER A 36 3.53 21.58 -5.42
CA SER A 36 3.21 23.02 -5.34
C SER A 36 2.55 23.45 -4.02
N GLY A 37 2.12 22.50 -3.19
CA GLY A 37 1.31 22.78 -2.00
C GLY A 37 -0.13 23.19 -2.32
N HIS A 38 -0.56 23.14 -3.58
CA HIS A 38 -1.91 23.45 -4.03
C HIS A 38 -2.38 22.39 -5.03
N SER A 39 -3.69 22.23 -5.23
CA SER A 39 -4.22 21.32 -6.25
C SER A 39 -5.33 22.01 -7.07
N PRO A 40 -5.04 22.46 -8.30
CA PRO A 40 -6.06 22.96 -9.22
C PRO A 40 -7.16 21.91 -9.50
N ILE A 41 -6.81 20.62 -9.49
CA ILE A 41 -7.78 19.54 -9.62
C ILE A 41 -8.80 19.60 -8.47
N LEU A 42 -8.33 19.68 -7.23
CA LEU A 42 -9.21 19.80 -6.07
C LEU A 42 -10.00 21.10 -6.08
N GLU A 43 -9.39 22.21 -6.45
CA GLU A 43 -10.06 23.51 -6.55
C GLU A 43 -11.24 23.47 -7.52
N ASN A 44 -11.06 22.87 -8.69
CA ASN A 44 -12.13 22.67 -9.66
C ASN A 44 -13.22 21.72 -9.14
N ALA A 45 -12.83 20.63 -8.47
CA ALA A 45 -13.78 19.71 -7.87
C ALA A 45 -14.65 20.39 -6.80
N LEU A 46 -14.06 21.26 -5.98
CA LEU A 46 -14.76 22.00 -4.91
C LEU A 46 -15.93 22.84 -5.43
N GLN A 47 -15.84 23.36 -6.66
CA GLN A 47 -16.93 24.14 -7.28
C GLN A 47 -18.20 23.32 -7.48
N LYS A 48 -18.08 21.99 -7.59
CA LYS A 48 -19.18 21.05 -7.82
C LYS A 48 -19.64 20.34 -6.54
N PHE A 49 -18.98 20.56 -5.40
CA PHE A 49 -19.31 19.82 -4.17
C PHE A 49 -20.74 20.04 -3.71
N GLY A 50 -21.30 21.24 -3.94
CA GLY A 50 -22.68 21.56 -3.58
C GLY A 50 -23.75 20.82 -4.39
N GLU A 51 -23.39 20.12 -5.46
CA GLU A 51 -24.30 19.31 -6.27
C GLU A 51 -24.60 17.95 -5.63
N PHE A 52 -23.84 17.55 -4.60
CA PHE A 52 -23.91 16.24 -3.98
C PHE A 52 -24.01 16.33 -2.46
N SER A 53 -24.66 15.35 -1.85
CA SER A 53 -24.80 15.24 -0.39
C SER A 53 -23.49 14.83 0.29
N LEU A 54 -22.65 14.05 -0.41
CA LEU A 54 -21.37 13.56 0.07
C LEU A 54 -20.37 13.58 -1.07
N ASN A 55 -19.17 14.12 -0.83
CA ASN A 55 -18.05 14.10 -1.77
C ASN A 55 -16.91 13.27 -1.18
N ILE A 56 -16.40 12.31 -1.95
CA ILE A 56 -15.36 11.37 -1.52
C ILE A 56 -14.14 11.54 -2.42
N ILE A 57 -13.00 11.81 -1.80
CA ILE A 57 -11.68 11.78 -2.41
C ILE A 57 -10.86 10.76 -1.64
N SER A 58 -10.23 9.80 -2.32
CA SER A 58 -9.43 8.76 -1.68
C SER A 58 -8.13 8.47 -2.42
N SER A 59 -7.04 8.41 -1.68
CA SER A 59 -5.73 8.04 -2.22
C SER A 59 -4.92 7.45 -1.08
N GLU A 60 -4.23 6.34 -1.34
CA GLU A 60 -3.27 5.81 -0.37
C GLU A 60 -2.16 6.84 -0.10
N ASN A 61 -1.79 7.64 -1.09
CA ASN A 61 -0.67 8.58 -0.99
C ASN A 61 -0.96 9.80 -0.11
N PHE A 62 -2.18 10.00 0.39
CA PHE A 62 -2.43 11.08 1.35
C PHE A 62 -1.56 10.93 2.61
N ASP A 63 -1.19 9.70 2.97
CA ASP A 63 -0.26 9.43 4.09
C ASP A 63 1.17 9.97 3.87
N ARG A 64 1.52 10.37 2.64
CA ARG A 64 2.82 10.93 2.24
C ARG A 64 2.86 12.45 2.32
N LEU A 65 1.74 13.13 2.61
CA LEU A 65 1.73 14.58 2.74
C LEU A 65 2.45 15.01 4.03
N ASN A 66 3.31 16.02 3.91
CA ASN A 66 3.95 16.63 5.08
C ASN A 66 3.02 17.64 5.78
N ALA A 67 3.45 18.13 6.94
CA ALA A 67 2.66 19.06 7.75
C ALA A 67 2.19 20.33 7.01
N LYS A 68 3.02 20.91 6.13
CA LYS A 68 2.65 22.11 5.36
C LYS A 68 1.59 21.78 4.31
N GLN A 69 1.71 20.62 3.67
CA GLN A 69 0.78 20.16 2.63
C GLN A 69 -0.59 19.81 3.22
N VAL A 70 -0.62 19.12 4.37
CA VAL A 70 -1.88 18.84 5.09
C VAL A 70 -2.55 20.14 5.55
N ALA A 71 -1.78 21.11 6.03
CA ALA A 71 -2.31 22.43 6.38
C ALA A 71 -2.88 23.17 5.16
N SER A 72 -2.25 23.05 4.00
CA SER A 72 -2.76 23.63 2.75
C SER A 72 -4.06 22.97 2.31
N LEU A 73 -4.12 21.63 2.34
CA LEU A 73 -5.33 20.86 2.08
C LEU A 73 -6.47 21.29 3.00
N ALA A 74 -6.22 21.42 4.31
CA ALA A 74 -7.21 21.87 5.27
C ALA A 74 -7.69 23.31 5.02
N LYS A 75 -6.79 24.19 4.56
CA LYS A 75 -7.17 25.56 4.17
C LYS A 75 -8.11 25.56 2.97
N MET A 76 -7.86 24.72 1.96
CA MET A 76 -8.74 24.58 0.79
C MET A 76 -10.11 24.02 1.17
N LEU A 77 -10.15 23.07 2.11
CA LEU A 77 -11.38 22.43 2.57
C LEU A 77 -12.09 23.18 3.71
N LYS A 78 -11.64 24.39 4.09
CA LYS A 78 -12.13 25.11 5.27
C LYS A 78 -13.65 25.38 5.23
N SER A 79 -14.23 25.57 4.04
CA SER A 79 -15.67 25.81 3.86
C SER A 79 -16.50 24.54 3.72
N VAL A 80 -15.88 23.36 3.83
CA VAL A 80 -16.52 22.05 3.65
C VAL A 80 -16.46 21.30 4.98
N ASP A 81 -17.58 20.73 5.42
CA ASP A 81 -17.56 19.82 6.57
C ASP A 81 -16.84 18.53 6.18
N THR A 82 -15.58 18.42 6.60
CA THR A 82 -14.66 17.38 6.16
C THR A 82 -14.45 16.36 7.25
N THR A 83 -14.65 15.07 6.93
CA THR A 83 -14.22 13.94 7.77
C THR A 83 -13.02 13.27 7.11
N VAL A 84 -11.96 13.04 7.88
CA VAL A 84 -10.77 12.31 7.43
C VAL A 84 -10.91 10.86 7.89
N VAL A 85 -10.95 9.94 6.93
CA VAL A 85 -10.98 8.51 7.22
C VAL A 85 -9.63 7.90 6.87
N TYR A 86 -8.96 7.32 7.87
CA TYR A 86 -7.70 6.60 7.70
C TYR A 86 -7.97 5.10 7.79
N VAL A 87 -7.58 4.34 6.77
CA VAL A 87 -7.69 2.88 6.79
C VAL A 87 -6.38 2.31 7.30
N MET A 88 -6.41 1.78 8.51
CA MET A 88 -5.29 1.12 9.14
C MET A 88 -5.30 -0.37 8.79
N ARG A 89 -4.11 -0.91 8.55
CA ARG A 89 -3.85 -2.35 8.47
C ARG A 89 -2.87 -2.73 9.57
N ARG A 90 -2.90 -3.99 9.95
CA ARG A 90 -1.93 -4.58 10.84
C ARG A 90 -0.52 -4.42 10.29
N SER A 91 0.37 -3.99 11.16
CA SER A 91 1.69 -3.57 10.72
C SER A 91 2.56 -4.72 10.22
N ASP A 92 2.32 -5.95 10.68
CA ASP A 92 3.03 -7.15 10.20
C ASP A 92 2.67 -7.48 8.74
N ASP A 93 1.39 -7.49 8.37
CA ASP A 93 0.99 -7.65 6.96
C ASP A 93 1.42 -6.44 6.12
N LEU A 94 1.28 -5.23 6.66
CA LEU A 94 1.63 -4.01 5.94
C LEU A 94 3.12 -3.97 5.61
N LEU A 95 3.99 -4.35 6.56
CA LEU A 95 5.43 -4.37 6.37
C LEU A 95 5.86 -5.37 5.30
N VAL A 96 5.34 -6.60 5.34
CA VAL A 96 5.66 -7.62 4.34
C VAL A 96 5.12 -7.21 2.96
N SER A 97 3.89 -6.72 2.89
CA SER A 97 3.31 -6.28 1.60
C SER A 97 4.00 -5.04 1.03
N SER A 98 4.39 -4.08 1.86
CA SER A 98 5.13 -2.89 1.44
C SER A 98 6.54 -3.24 0.96
N TRP A 99 7.23 -4.18 1.61
CA TRP A 99 8.50 -4.72 1.10
C TRP A 99 8.31 -5.32 -0.29
N GLN A 100 7.36 -6.23 -0.48
CA GLN A 100 7.10 -6.85 -1.79
C GLN A 100 6.77 -5.81 -2.87
N GLU A 101 5.97 -4.79 -2.53
CA GLU A 101 5.62 -3.73 -3.47
C GLU A 101 6.84 -2.88 -3.85
N SER A 102 7.73 -2.58 -2.89
CA SER A 102 8.98 -1.88 -3.19
C SER A 102 9.83 -2.63 -4.22
N ILE A 103 9.94 -3.96 -4.10
CA ILE A 103 10.68 -4.80 -5.05
C ILE A 103 10.00 -4.80 -6.42
N LYS A 104 8.67 -4.89 -6.46
CA LYS A 104 7.88 -4.78 -7.69
C LYS A 104 8.10 -3.45 -8.41
N HIS A 105 8.48 -2.40 -7.69
CA HIS A 105 8.84 -1.09 -8.24
C HIS A 105 10.34 -0.90 -8.48
N GLY A 106 11.14 -1.96 -8.37
CA GLY A 106 12.56 -1.92 -8.72
C GLY A 106 13.51 -1.80 -7.53
N ALA A 107 13.01 -1.83 -6.29
CA ALA A 107 13.89 -1.84 -5.13
C ALA A 107 14.72 -3.13 -5.06
N GLU A 108 15.84 -3.05 -4.33
CA GLU A 108 16.87 -4.10 -4.28
C GLU A 108 17.09 -4.65 -2.86
N ALA A 109 16.53 -3.97 -1.86
CA ALA A 109 16.72 -4.27 -0.46
C ALA A 109 16.19 -5.67 -0.13
N THR A 110 17.05 -6.48 0.48
CA THR A 110 16.67 -7.74 1.10
C THR A 110 15.63 -7.50 2.20
N TRP A 111 14.91 -8.54 2.62
CA TRP A 111 13.96 -8.43 3.72
C TRP A 111 14.61 -7.82 4.98
N SER A 112 15.80 -8.28 5.36
CA SER A 112 16.52 -7.77 6.53
C SER A 112 16.90 -6.30 6.42
N GLU A 113 17.37 -5.86 5.24
CA GLU A 113 17.73 -4.46 5.00
C GLU A 113 16.51 -3.56 5.00
N TYR A 114 15.39 -4.03 4.46
CA TYR A 114 14.12 -3.30 4.48
C TYR A 114 13.54 -3.22 5.90
N PHE A 115 13.57 -4.32 6.65
CA PHE A 115 12.96 -4.43 7.98
C PHE A 115 13.70 -3.61 9.04
N PHE A 116 15.03 -3.63 9.02
CA PHE A 116 15.86 -3.09 10.10
C PHE A 116 15.59 -1.61 10.43
N PRO A 117 15.47 -0.67 9.46
CA PRO A 117 15.16 0.73 9.75
C PRO A 117 13.86 0.93 10.53
N HIS A 118 12.82 0.15 10.23
CA HIS A 118 11.54 0.23 10.92
C HIS A 118 11.65 -0.22 12.38
N MET A 119 12.45 -1.26 12.63
CA MET A 119 12.72 -1.76 13.98
C MET A 119 13.63 -0.84 14.78
N ALA A 120 14.63 -0.23 14.14
CA ALA A 120 15.57 0.67 14.80
C ALA A 120 14.92 2.00 15.19
N ARG A 121 13.89 2.45 14.47
CA ARG A 121 13.18 3.72 14.72
C ARG A 121 11.66 3.55 14.66
N PRO A 122 11.07 2.75 15.55
CA PRO A 122 9.68 2.32 15.41
C PRO A 122 8.67 3.46 15.56
N TYR A 123 8.96 4.47 16.41
CA TYR A 123 8.11 5.65 16.55
C TYR A 123 8.08 6.56 15.31
N GLY A 124 9.11 6.51 14.46
CA GLY A 124 9.16 7.25 13.19
C GLY A 124 8.68 6.44 11.99
N SER A 125 8.45 5.14 12.17
CA SER A 125 7.98 4.26 11.11
C SER A 125 6.47 4.43 10.93
N GLN A 126 6.04 4.96 9.79
CA GLN A 126 4.61 5.05 9.45
C GLN A 126 3.95 3.66 9.39
N LEU A 127 4.73 2.61 9.12
CA LEU A 127 4.22 1.23 9.09
C LEU A 127 3.92 0.67 10.48
N PHE A 128 4.68 1.08 11.51
CA PHE A 128 4.49 0.63 12.91
C PHE A 128 3.70 1.61 13.77
N ASN A 129 3.74 2.89 13.42
CA ASN A 129 3.15 3.97 14.17
C ASN A 129 2.26 4.85 13.28
N PRO A 130 0.96 4.49 13.12
CA PRO A 130 0.01 5.29 12.37
C PRO A 130 -0.13 6.73 12.91
N SER A 131 0.21 6.98 14.17
CA SER A 131 0.20 8.35 14.73
C SER A 131 1.11 9.31 13.98
N VAL A 132 2.17 8.85 13.32
CA VAL A 132 3.04 9.72 12.50
C VAL A 132 2.23 10.45 11.43
N VAL A 133 1.26 9.77 10.82
CA VAL A 133 0.36 10.34 9.81
C VAL A 133 -0.82 11.04 10.50
N LEU A 134 -1.47 10.36 11.43
CA LEU A 134 -2.71 10.84 12.03
C LEU A 134 -2.52 12.10 12.89
N ASP A 135 -1.36 12.31 13.51
CA ASP A 135 -1.09 13.53 14.28
C ASP A 135 -1.13 14.77 13.36
N LEU A 136 -0.68 14.63 12.09
CA LEU A 136 -0.75 15.71 11.09
C LEU A 136 -2.19 16.05 10.72
N TYR A 137 -3.02 15.03 10.48
CA TYR A 137 -4.41 15.22 10.11
C TYR A 137 -5.25 15.71 11.29
N HIS A 138 -5.06 15.14 12.48
CA HIS A 138 -5.79 15.54 13.69
C HIS A 138 -5.55 17.00 14.04
N LYS A 139 -4.31 17.50 13.86
CA LYS A 139 -3.97 18.91 14.07
C LYS A 139 -4.77 19.86 13.15
N ASN A 140 -5.03 19.45 11.91
CA ASN A 140 -5.67 20.30 10.90
C ASN A 140 -7.18 20.04 10.73
N PHE A 141 -7.66 18.87 11.18
CA PHE A 141 -9.05 18.42 11.16
C PHE A 141 -9.46 17.90 12.56
N PRO A 142 -9.47 18.77 13.58
CA PRO A 142 -9.69 18.36 14.97
C PRO A 142 -11.08 17.76 15.16
N GLY A 143 -11.16 16.60 15.83
CA GLY A 143 -12.41 15.87 16.06
C GLY A 143 -13.05 15.23 14.83
N LYS A 144 -12.41 15.34 13.66
CA LYS A 144 -12.92 14.86 12.36
C LYS A 144 -12.15 13.67 11.78
N VAL A 145 -11.19 13.13 12.53
CA VAL A 145 -10.43 11.94 12.13
C VAL A 145 -11.13 10.68 12.62
N LYS A 146 -11.32 9.71 11.72
CA LYS A 146 -11.82 8.36 11.98
C LYS A 146 -10.80 7.34 11.49
N VAL A 147 -10.65 6.23 12.21
CA VAL A 147 -9.69 5.17 11.87
C VAL A 147 -10.44 3.87 11.65
N LEU A 148 -10.44 3.36 10.42
CA LEU A 148 -11.00 2.04 10.10
C LEU A 148 -9.92 0.98 10.29
N ASN A 149 -10.19 -0.05 11.10
CA ASN A 149 -9.29 -1.20 11.21
C ASN A 149 -9.67 -2.26 10.17
N PHE A 150 -8.95 -2.26 9.04
CA PHE A 150 -9.21 -3.16 7.90
C PHE A 150 -9.26 -4.63 8.31
N ASP A 151 -8.31 -5.09 9.12
CA ASP A 151 -8.18 -6.51 9.43
C ASP A 151 -9.33 -7.02 10.30
N THR A 152 -9.81 -6.21 11.23
CA THR A 152 -11.00 -6.58 12.03
C THR A 152 -12.28 -6.51 11.23
N LEU A 153 -12.42 -5.52 10.34
CA LEU A 153 -13.57 -5.43 9.44
C LEU A 153 -13.63 -6.64 8.51
N ALA A 154 -12.49 -7.01 7.93
CA ALA A 154 -12.37 -8.18 7.06
C ALA A 154 -12.67 -9.48 7.82
N ALA A 155 -12.18 -9.63 9.07
CA ALA A 155 -12.48 -10.78 9.91
C ALA A 155 -13.97 -10.90 10.26
N ASP A 156 -14.65 -9.76 10.40
CA ASP A 156 -16.10 -9.68 10.66
C ASP A 156 -16.94 -9.79 9.36
N GLY A 157 -16.30 -10.03 8.21
CA GLY A 157 -16.96 -10.11 6.90
C GLY A 157 -17.51 -8.79 6.39
N THR A 158 -17.13 -7.66 7.01
CA THR A 158 -17.56 -6.32 6.62
C THR A 158 -16.67 -5.80 5.50
N ASP A 159 -17.29 -5.44 4.38
CA ASP A 159 -16.60 -4.83 3.25
C ASP A 159 -16.12 -3.40 3.61
N LEU A 160 -14.95 -3.02 3.07
CA LEU A 160 -14.31 -1.73 3.37
C LEU A 160 -15.11 -0.53 2.86
N VAL A 161 -15.75 -0.63 1.68
CA VAL A 161 -16.63 0.42 1.15
C VAL A 161 -17.83 0.59 2.06
N THR A 162 -18.41 -0.51 2.52
CA THR A 162 -19.53 -0.49 3.48
C THR A 162 -19.11 0.22 4.77
N ALA A 163 -17.99 -0.18 5.36
CA ALA A 163 -17.47 0.44 6.58
C ALA A 163 -17.16 1.95 6.40
N LEU A 164 -16.60 2.34 5.25
CA LEU A 164 -16.31 3.74 4.92
C LEU A 164 -17.59 4.58 4.87
N LEU A 165 -18.62 4.13 4.14
CA LEU A 165 -19.88 4.88 4.02
C LEU A 165 -20.59 4.98 5.37
N GLN A 166 -20.63 3.89 6.14
CA GLN A 166 -21.22 3.90 7.48
C GLN A 166 -20.48 4.83 8.46
N THR A 167 -19.16 4.98 8.31
CA THR A 167 -18.36 5.92 9.12
C THR A 167 -18.78 7.38 8.93
N VAL A 168 -19.34 7.69 7.77
CA VAL A 168 -19.92 9.01 7.44
C VAL A 168 -21.45 8.97 7.43
N GLU A 169 -22.06 8.01 8.14
CA GLU A 169 -23.51 7.88 8.35
C GLU A 169 -24.33 7.67 7.07
N VAL A 170 -23.72 7.11 6.04
CA VAL A 170 -24.36 6.80 4.75
C VAL A 170 -24.49 5.28 4.57
N SER A 171 -25.67 4.83 4.15
CA SER A 171 -25.88 3.43 3.76
C SER A 171 -25.41 3.19 2.33
N PRO A 172 -24.75 2.06 2.01
CA PRO A 172 -24.40 1.72 0.64
C PRO A 172 -25.66 1.61 -0.23
N PRO A 173 -25.74 2.33 -1.36
CA PRO A 173 -26.91 2.27 -2.24
C PRO A 173 -26.92 1.04 -3.16
N PHE A 174 -25.95 0.15 -3.02
CA PHE A 174 -25.78 -1.05 -3.82
C PHE A 174 -25.29 -2.21 -2.95
N GLU A 175 -25.53 -3.42 -3.41
CA GLU A 175 -24.93 -4.62 -2.84
C GLU A 175 -23.43 -4.61 -3.14
N VAL A 176 -22.61 -4.58 -2.09
CA VAL A 176 -21.16 -4.66 -2.27
C VAL A 176 -20.77 -6.13 -2.42
N LYS A 177 -20.36 -6.51 -3.64
CA LYS A 177 -19.79 -7.83 -3.88
C LYS A 177 -18.36 -7.84 -3.41
N GLN A 178 -17.99 -8.84 -2.60
CA GLN A 178 -16.59 -9.08 -2.29
C GLN A 178 -15.87 -9.50 -3.58
N GLU A 179 -15.15 -8.57 -4.19
CA GLU A 179 -14.28 -8.90 -5.31
C GLU A 179 -13.10 -9.74 -4.85
N ARG A 180 -12.64 -10.65 -5.73
CA ARG A 180 -11.40 -11.38 -5.48
C ARG A 180 -10.25 -10.38 -5.42
N ILE A 181 -9.67 -10.22 -4.23
CA ILE A 181 -8.42 -9.51 -4.03
C ILE A 181 -7.38 -10.19 -4.92
N ASN A 182 -6.74 -9.42 -5.81
CA ASN A 182 -5.66 -9.92 -6.66
C ASN A 182 -4.61 -10.62 -5.78
N ALA A 183 -4.34 -11.89 -6.05
CA ALA A 183 -3.36 -12.64 -5.27
C ALA A 183 -2.00 -11.96 -5.38
N SER A 184 -1.41 -11.65 -4.21
CA SER A 184 -0.04 -11.12 -4.14
C SER A 184 0.93 -12.07 -4.83
N MET A 185 1.99 -11.51 -5.42
CA MET A 185 3.08 -12.29 -5.98
C MET A 185 3.67 -13.20 -4.89
N PRO A 186 3.90 -14.51 -5.15
CA PRO A 186 4.54 -15.39 -4.18
C PRO A 186 5.89 -14.83 -3.74
N ILE A 187 6.19 -14.89 -2.45
CA ILE A 187 7.45 -14.39 -1.87
C ILE A 187 8.70 -14.94 -2.58
N PRO A 188 8.77 -16.22 -2.98
CA PRO A 188 9.89 -16.72 -3.77
C PRO A 188 10.11 -15.96 -5.08
N HIS A 189 9.03 -15.61 -5.78
CA HIS A 189 9.12 -14.82 -7.02
C HIS A 189 9.55 -13.38 -6.74
N VAL A 190 9.08 -12.79 -5.64
CA VAL A 190 9.52 -11.45 -5.22
C VAL A 190 11.02 -11.43 -4.97
N GLU A 191 11.57 -12.43 -4.29
CA GLU A 191 13.01 -12.50 -4.01
C GLU A 191 13.86 -12.73 -5.27
N VAL A 192 13.37 -13.56 -6.22
CA VAL A 192 14.02 -13.70 -7.53
C VAL A 192 13.99 -12.37 -8.29
N LEU A 193 12.86 -11.66 -8.30
CA LEU A 193 12.75 -10.34 -8.92
C LEU A 193 13.67 -9.31 -8.24
N ARG A 194 13.83 -9.36 -6.92
CA ARG A 194 14.80 -8.50 -6.20
C ARG A 194 16.23 -8.72 -6.69
N ALA A 195 16.66 -9.98 -6.77
CA ALA A 195 17.99 -10.31 -7.28
C ALA A 195 18.16 -9.87 -8.75
N LEU A 196 17.10 -10.03 -9.56
CA LEU A 196 17.07 -9.54 -10.94
C LEU A 196 17.20 -8.01 -11.01
N ASN A 197 16.56 -7.25 -10.13
CA ASN A 197 16.71 -5.79 -10.06
C ASN A 197 18.16 -5.37 -9.80
N VAL A 198 18.85 -6.07 -8.89
CA VAL A 198 20.28 -5.83 -8.59
C VAL A 198 21.13 -6.05 -9.85
N MET A 199 20.96 -7.21 -10.50
CA MET A 199 21.73 -7.53 -11.71
C MET A 199 21.41 -6.57 -12.86
N TRP A 200 20.14 -6.20 -13.03
CA TRP A 200 19.71 -5.23 -14.02
C TRP A 200 20.50 -3.92 -13.89
N ARG A 201 20.60 -3.38 -12.67
CA ARG A 201 21.39 -2.17 -12.38
C ARG A 201 22.88 -2.38 -12.60
N GLN A 202 23.44 -3.50 -12.14
CA GLN A 202 24.88 -3.80 -12.28
C GLN A 202 25.32 -3.92 -13.75
N HIS A 203 24.43 -4.35 -14.64
CA HIS A 203 24.68 -4.40 -16.08
C HIS A 203 24.46 -3.05 -16.79
N GLY A 204 24.32 -1.94 -16.05
CA GLY A 204 24.25 -0.59 -16.61
C GLY A 204 22.90 -0.22 -17.23
N ASN A 205 21.85 -1.01 -17.01
CA ASN A 205 20.52 -0.77 -17.59
C ASN A 205 19.70 0.30 -16.83
N GLY A 206 20.35 1.08 -15.96
CA GLY A 206 19.71 2.09 -15.10
C GLY A 206 18.86 1.48 -13.98
N SER A 207 17.93 2.26 -13.44
CA SER A 207 17.01 1.80 -12.40
C SER A 207 16.02 0.78 -12.95
N SER A 208 15.87 -0.34 -12.24
CA SER A 208 14.77 -1.27 -12.52
C SER A 208 13.43 -0.54 -12.36
N ASN A 209 12.46 -0.87 -13.20
CA ASN A 209 11.16 -0.24 -13.21
C ASN A 209 10.06 -1.27 -13.50
N VAL A 210 8.82 -0.79 -13.61
CA VAL A 210 7.63 -1.62 -13.87
C VAL A 210 7.79 -2.52 -15.10
N ARG A 211 8.59 -2.14 -16.10
CA ARG A 211 8.85 -2.96 -17.31
C ARG A 211 9.58 -4.26 -16.98
N VAL A 212 10.60 -4.21 -16.10
CA VAL A 212 11.35 -5.42 -15.67
C VAL A 212 10.40 -6.40 -14.98
N ARG A 213 9.55 -5.91 -14.06
CA ARG A 213 8.50 -6.71 -13.44
C ARG A 213 7.53 -7.31 -14.46
N THR A 214 7.08 -6.53 -15.44
CA THR A 214 6.14 -6.99 -16.47
C THR A 214 6.75 -8.09 -17.33
N ALA A 215 7.99 -7.93 -17.79
CA ALA A 215 8.72 -8.96 -18.54
C ALA A 215 8.91 -10.24 -17.70
N PHE A 216 9.36 -10.10 -16.46
CA PHE A 216 9.48 -11.21 -15.52
C PHE A 216 8.16 -11.96 -15.33
N LEU A 217 7.05 -11.26 -15.14
CA LEU A 217 5.72 -11.88 -15.00
C LEU A 217 5.23 -12.55 -16.28
N GLY A 218 5.62 -12.04 -17.46
CA GLY A 218 5.41 -12.73 -18.73
C GLY A 218 6.08 -14.10 -18.75
N LEU A 219 7.35 -14.16 -18.36
CA LEU A 219 8.11 -15.41 -18.27
C LEU A 219 7.55 -16.37 -17.20
N VAL A 220 7.10 -15.85 -16.05
CA VAL A 220 6.39 -16.65 -15.02
C VAL A 220 5.15 -17.33 -15.62
N LYS A 221 4.32 -16.58 -16.36
CA LYS A 221 3.10 -17.11 -16.98
C LYS A 221 3.40 -18.18 -18.04
N GLN A 222 4.52 -18.06 -18.74
CA GLN A 222 5.00 -19.05 -19.71
C GLN A 222 5.64 -20.28 -19.04
N GLY A 223 5.79 -20.27 -17.71
CA GLY A 223 6.33 -21.39 -16.95
C GLY A 223 7.84 -21.57 -17.09
N HIS A 224 8.58 -20.46 -17.25
CA HIS A 224 10.04 -20.43 -17.43
C HIS A 224 10.80 -21.31 -16.44
N ALA A 225 11.66 -22.19 -16.95
CA ALA A 225 12.34 -23.21 -16.15
C ALA A 225 13.26 -22.62 -15.07
N ASP A 226 14.09 -21.63 -15.43
CA ASP A 226 15.01 -21.00 -14.48
C ASP A 226 14.26 -20.28 -13.35
N ILE A 227 13.11 -19.65 -13.62
CA ILE A 227 12.33 -18.98 -12.57
C ILE A 227 11.78 -20.02 -11.58
N LYS A 228 11.26 -21.15 -12.08
CA LYS A 228 10.78 -22.25 -11.22
C LYS A 228 11.90 -22.82 -10.36
N GLN A 229 13.08 -23.03 -10.94
CA GLN A 229 14.25 -23.52 -10.22
C GLN A 229 14.68 -22.54 -9.13
N LEU A 230 14.85 -21.26 -9.47
CA LEU A 230 15.27 -20.22 -8.53
C LEU A 230 14.24 -20.03 -7.41
N ALA A 231 12.94 -20.03 -7.73
CA ALA A 231 11.88 -19.96 -6.74
C ALA A 231 11.89 -21.15 -5.77
N ALA A 232 12.24 -22.35 -6.25
CA ALA A 232 12.41 -23.52 -5.39
C ALA A 232 13.63 -23.35 -4.44
N LEU A 233 14.76 -22.85 -4.94
CA LEU A 233 15.93 -22.55 -4.11
C LEU A 233 15.62 -21.52 -3.03
N VAL A 234 14.91 -20.44 -3.39
CA VAL A 234 14.44 -19.46 -2.40
C VAL A 234 13.56 -20.15 -1.37
N SER A 235 12.55 -20.92 -1.80
CA SER A 235 11.62 -21.61 -0.90
C SER A 235 12.33 -22.51 0.12
N ASN A 236 13.38 -23.22 -0.30
CA ASN A 236 14.17 -24.11 0.55
C ASN A 236 15.04 -23.38 1.59
N THR A 237 15.25 -22.08 1.43
CA THR A 237 16.07 -21.24 2.35
C THR A 237 15.24 -20.22 3.12
N MET A 238 13.91 -20.22 2.93
CA MET A 238 12.99 -19.40 3.71
C MET A 238 12.85 -19.96 5.12
N ALA A 239 12.78 -19.06 6.09
CA ALA A 239 12.57 -19.41 7.49
C ALA A 239 11.28 -18.78 8.01
N PRO A 240 10.55 -19.47 8.90
CA PRO A 240 9.41 -18.87 9.59
C PRO A 240 9.90 -17.72 10.48
N GLN A 241 9.32 -16.54 10.27
CA GLN A 241 9.59 -15.35 11.06
C GLN A 241 8.27 -14.77 11.56
N GLN A 242 8.24 -14.48 12.86
CA GLN A 242 7.15 -13.74 13.47
C GLN A 242 7.51 -12.25 13.42
N VAL A 243 6.84 -11.51 12.56
CA VAL A 243 7.02 -10.06 12.42
C VAL A 243 6.27 -9.32 13.54
N ALA A 244 5.18 -9.92 14.03
CA ALA A 244 4.32 -9.34 15.04
C ALA A 244 4.74 -9.61 16.50
N GLY A 245 4.35 -8.71 17.40
CA GLY A 245 4.40 -8.94 18.86
C GLY A 245 5.71 -8.55 19.53
N SER A 246 6.64 -7.93 18.80
CA SER A 246 7.84 -7.34 19.40
C SER A 246 7.50 -6.06 20.18
N PHE A 247 8.28 -5.75 21.21
CA PHE A 247 8.13 -4.49 21.96
C PHE A 247 8.22 -3.26 21.05
N THR A 248 9.08 -3.30 20.03
CA THR A 248 9.26 -2.22 19.05
C THR A 248 8.00 -1.96 18.23
N GLN A 249 7.16 -2.96 17.98
CA GLN A 249 5.87 -2.77 17.33
C GLN A 249 4.79 -2.38 18.36
N GLN A 250 4.75 -3.07 19.51
CA GLN A 250 3.70 -2.88 20.52
C GLN A 250 3.74 -1.50 21.18
N ALA A 251 4.94 -0.94 21.42
CA ALA A 251 5.08 0.32 22.15
C ALA A 251 4.54 1.54 21.36
N PRO A 252 4.93 1.80 20.09
CA PRO A 252 4.32 2.85 19.28
C PRO A 252 2.83 2.63 19.08
N PHE A 253 2.42 1.37 18.90
CA PHE A 253 1.02 1.05 18.71
C PHE A 253 0.17 1.36 19.96
N SER A 254 0.68 1.06 21.16
CA SER A 254 0.02 1.40 22.41
C SER A 254 -0.15 2.92 22.57
N THR A 255 0.85 3.70 22.14
CA THR A 255 0.75 5.16 22.07
C THR A 255 -0.35 5.60 21.09
N PHE A 256 -0.43 4.96 19.92
CA PHE A 256 -1.50 5.21 18.96
C PHE A 256 -2.89 4.96 19.58
N LEU A 257 -3.08 3.84 20.27
CA LEU A 257 -4.36 3.54 20.92
C LEU A 257 -4.74 4.56 21.98
N ALA A 258 -3.79 4.91 22.87
CA ALA A 258 -4.03 5.89 23.91
C ALA A 258 -4.55 7.23 23.36
N LYS A 259 -4.14 7.59 22.13
CA LYS A 259 -4.58 8.81 21.44
C LYS A 259 -5.87 8.64 20.63
N TYR A 260 -6.01 7.54 19.91
CA TYR A 260 -6.99 7.39 18.83
C TYR A 260 -8.06 6.32 19.09
N GLN A 261 -8.11 5.72 20.27
CA GLN A 261 -9.11 4.70 20.61
C GLN A 261 -10.56 5.17 20.38
N SER A 262 -10.87 6.43 20.72
CA SER A 262 -12.22 6.99 20.50
C SER A 262 -12.56 7.29 19.04
N ALA A 263 -11.55 7.34 18.16
CA ALA A 263 -11.69 7.53 16.72
C ALA A 263 -11.75 6.21 15.95
N LEU A 264 -11.50 5.08 16.62
CA LEU A 264 -11.44 3.76 16.00
C LEU A 264 -12.84 3.26 15.66
N VAL A 265 -12.99 2.78 14.43
CA VAL A 265 -14.17 2.08 13.92
C VAL A 265 -13.76 0.62 13.68
N GLY A 266 -14.48 -0.29 14.33
CA GLY A 266 -14.10 -1.70 14.44
C GLY A 266 -13.49 -2.03 15.80
N ARG A 267 -12.95 -3.24 15.94
CA ARG A 267 -12.35 -3.72 17.19
C ARG A 267 -10.84 -3.53 17.19
N TRP A 268 -10.27 -3.68 18.38
CA TRP A 268 -8.83 -3.65 18.55
C TRP A 268 -8.19 -5.01 18.18
N GLU A 269 -7.05 -4.93 17.49
CA GLU A 269 -6.31 -6.02 16.84
C GLU A 269 -5.66 -7.03 17.79
N GLN A 270 -5.53 -6.75 19.10
CA GLN A 270 -5.00 -7.75 20.07
C GLN A 270 -5.82 -9.04 20.14
N GLN A 271 -6.99 -9.10 19.48
CA GLN A 271 -7.78 -10.31 19.30
C GLN A 271 -7.34 -11.17 18.11
N LEU A 272 -6.46 -10.68 17.23
CA LEU A 272 -5.97 -11.42 16.08
C LEU A 272 -4.62 -12.09 16.39
N SER A 273 -4.51 -13.38 16.08
CA SER A 273 -3.27 -14.13 16.27
C SER A 273 -2.11 -13.51 15.48
N PRO A 274 -0.90 -13.45 16.07
CA PRO A 274 0.31 -13.07 15.34
C PRO A 274 0.47 -13.91 14.08
N LYS A 275 0.80 -13.28 12.95
CA LYS A 275 1.11 -14.01 11.72
C LYS A 275 2.58 -14.41 11.69
N THR A 276 2.83 -15.64 11.24
CA THR A 276 4.15 -16.12 10.88
C THR A 276 4.26 -16.09 9.36
N TYR A 277 5.34 -15.49 8.87
CA TYR A 277 5.65 -15.46 7.44
C TYR A 277 6.89 -16.30 7.21
N ASN A 278 6.88 -17.13 6.17
CA ASN A 278 8.12 -17.67 5.66
C ASN A 278 8.79 -16.55 4.85
N LEU A 279 9.95 -16.08 5.29
CA LEU A 279 10.66 -14.96 4.68
C LEU A 279 12.05 -15.40 4.20
N PRO A 280 12.51 -14.90 3.04
CA PRO A 280 13.73 -15.39 2.43
C PRO A 280 14.97 -14.83 3.12
N SER A 281 16.03 -15.62 3.11
CA SER A 281 17.41 -15.13 3.25
C SER A 281 18.04 -15.02 1.86
N THR A 282 19.21 -14.40 1.74
CA THR A 282 19.98 -14.39 0.47
C THR A 282 20.84 -15.64 0.27
N ALA A 283 20.76 -16.63 1.17
CA ALA A 283 21.60 -17.83 1.13
C ALA A 283 21.37 -18.69 -0.11
N TRP A 284 20.19 -18.62 -0.73
CA TRP A 284 19.90 -19.34 -1.97
C TRP A 284 20.85 -18.97 -3.13
N LEU A 285 21.43 -17.77 -3.12
CA LEU A 285 22.43 -17.34 -4.12
C LEU A 285 23.77 -18.08 -4.00
N LEU A 286 24.02 -18.75 -2.87
CA LEU A 286 25.24 -19.54 -2.65
C LEU A 286 25.17 -20.92 -3.32
N HIS A 287 23.99 -21.32 -3.81
CA HIS A 287 23.84 -22.55 -4.59
C HIS A 287 24.54 -22.41 -5.95
N ALA A 288 25.29 -23.44 -6.35
CA ALA A 288 26.09 -23.43 -7.59
C ALA A 288 25.24 -23.19 -8.84
N GLU A 289 23.99 -23.63 -8.81
CA GLU A 289 23.01 -23.48 -9.87
C GLU A 289 22.37 -22.08 -9.97
N ALA A 290 22.42 -21.26 -8.91
CA ALA A 290 21.71 -19.99 -8.86
C ALA A 290 22.32 -18.90 -9.78
N PRO A 291 23.64 -18.60 -9.72
CA PRO A 291 24.23 -17.59 -10.60
C PRO A 291 24.02 -17.83 -12.11
N PRO A 292 24.27 -19.04 -12.68
CA PRO A 292 24.07 -19.24 -14.11
C PRO A 292 22.58 -19.18 -14.53
N ALA A 293 21.65 -19.55 -13.64
CA ALA A 293 20.21 -19.39 -13.89
C ALA A 293 19.78 -17.91 -13.88
N MET A 294 20.31 -17.12 -12.94
CA MET A 294 20.07 -15.68 -12.89
C MET A 294 20.59 -14.94 -14.14
N GLU A 295 21.78 -15.33 -14.63
CA GLU A 295 22.35 -14.77 -15.87
C GLU A 295 21.50 -15.07 -17.11
N ARG A 296 20.94 -16.29 -17.21
CA ARG A 296 19.98 -16.64 -18.28
C ARG A 296 18.72 -15.80 -18.16
N LEU A 297 18.13 -15.77 -16.97
CA LEU A 297 16.92 -14.98 -16.70
C LEU A 297 17.09 -13.51 -17.04
N LEU A 298 18.24 -12.90 -16.71
CA LEU A 298 18.53 -11.51 -17.08
C LEU A 298 18.49 -11.31 -18.59
N ARG A 299 19.15 -12.18 -19.37
CA ARG A 299 19.14 -12.11 -20.84
C ARG A 299 17.73 -12.26 -21.41
N ASP A 300 16.94 -13.19 -20.90
CA ASP A 300 15.58 -13.43 -21.39
C ASP A 300 14.66 -12.24 -21.07
N VAL A 301 14.85 -11.59 -19.92
CA VAL A 301 14.15 -10.35 -19.58
C VAL A 301 14.60 -9.20 -20.48
N GLN A 302 15.89 -9.06 -20.76
CA GLN A 302 16.41 -8.05 -21.70
C GLN A 302 15.83 -8.25 -23.11
N GLU A 303 15.72 -9.50 -23.57
CA GLU A 303 15.14 -9.81 -24.87
C GLU A 303 13.64 -9.48 -24.92
N ALA A 304 12.86 -9.91 -23.92
CA ALA A 304 11.44 -9.61 -23.83
C ALA A 304 11.14 -8.09 -23.81
N LEU A 305 12.08 -7.28 -23.32
CA LEU A 305 11.97 -5.83 -23.30
C LEU A 305 12.31 -5.15 -24.63
N LYS A 306 13.04 -5.81 -25.54
CA LYS A 306 13.24 -5.32 -26.91
C LYS A 306 11.96 -5.42 -27.73
N ASP A 307 11.14 -6.43 -27.45
CA ASP A 307 9.87 -6.68 -28.15
C ASP A 307 8.70 -5.83 -27.63
N THR A 308 8.92 -5.04 -26.58
CA THR A 308 7.90 -4.16 -26.00
C THR A 308 8.17 -2.71 -26.42
N PRO A 309 7.30 -2.07 -27.23
CA PRO A 309 7.47 -0.69 -27.70
C PRO A 309 7.52 0.34 -26.56
#